data_AF-A0A0E3SDI9-F1
#
_entry.id   AF-A0A0E3SDI9-F1
#
_cell.length_a   1.000
_cell.length_b   1.000
_cell.length_c   1.000
_cell.angle_alpha   90.00
_cell.angle_beta   90.00
_cell.angle_gamma   90.00
#
_symmetry.space_group_name_H-M   'P 1'
#
loop_
_entity.id
_entity.type
_entity.pdbx_description
1 polymer ?
#
loop_
_entity_poly.entity_id
_entity_poly.type
_entity_poly.pdbx_seq_one_letter_code
_entity_poly.pdbx_strand_id
1 'polypeptide(L)'
;MEISEFQKLMHELYAHNDRRRGGKATMLWLVEEVGELAEAIRREEPENIEEELSDCFAWIGALANLYGVDLEKAFLKKYPGVCPTCKQKPCICTD
;
A
#
# COMPACT_ATOMS: atom_id res chain seq x y z
N MET A 1 -13.17 7.57 -2.85
CA MET A 1 -11.89 8.16 -2.44
C MET A 1 -10.87 7.78 -3.48
N GLU A 2 -10.20 8.76 -4.08
CA GLU A 2 -9.08 8.56 -5.00
C GLU A 2 -7.78 8.23 -4.22
N ILE A 3 -6.75 7.71 -4.89
CA ILE A 3 -5.47 7.37 -4.25
C ILE A 3 -4.82 8.62 -3.63
N SER A 4 -4.87 9.76 -4.31
CA SER A 4 -4.38 11.03 -3.79
C SER A 4 -5.13 11.50 -2.54
N GLU A 5 -6.46 11.31 -2.50
CA GLU A 5 -7.28 11.63 -1.32
C GLU A 5 -6.94 10.71 -0.13
N PHE A 6 -6.77 9.40 -0.39
CA PHE A 6 -6.30 8.43 0.59
C PHE A 6 -4.94 8.82 1.18
N GLN A 7 -3.97 9.10 0.31
CA GLN A 7 -2.61 9.44 0.75
C GLN A 7 -2.62 10.69 1.63
N LYS A 8 -3.43 11.69 1.26
CA LYS A 8 -3.63 12.91 2.03
C LYS A 8 -4.27 12.62 3.39
N LEU A 9 -5.30 11.78 3.44
CA LEU A 9 -5.92 11.36 4.70
C LEU A 9 -4.91 10.73 5.66
N MET A 10 -4.06 9.82 5.17
CA MET A 10 -3.01 9.20 5.99
C MET A 10 -2.01 10.25 6.52
N HIS A 11 -1.66 11.24 5.71
CA HIS A 11 -0.80 12.33 6.15
C HIS A 11 -1.48 13.15 7.26
N GLU A 12 -2.74 13.51 7.09
CA GLU A 12 -3.50 14.32 8.07
C GLU A 12 -3.66 13.60 9.41
N LEU A 13 -3.89 12.29 9.40
CA LEU A 13 -4.04 11.48 10.62
C LEU A 13 -2.69 11.21 11.31
N TYR A 14 -1.66 10.78 10.56
CA TYR A 14 -0.52 10.08 11.16
C TYR A 14 0.84 10.73 10.94
N ALA A 15 0.97 11.76 10.09
CA ALA A 15 2.28 12.31 9.72
C ALA A 15 3.14 12.76 10.92
N HIS A 16 2.51 13.22 12.01
CA HIS A 16 3.22 13.60 13.23
C HIS A 16 3.93 12.40 13.89
N ASN A 17 3.27 11.25 13.97
CA ASN A 17 3.83 10.01 14.52
C ASN A 17 4.83 9.38 13.56
N ASP A 18 4.51 9.39 12.26
CA ASP A 18 5.36 8.83 11.21
C ASP A 18 6.70 9.54 11.14
N ARG A 19 6.71 10.88 11.18
CA ARG A 19 7.95 11.67 11.17
C ARG A 19 8.81 11.40 12.40
N ARG A 20 8.18 11.20 13.57
CA ARG A 20 8.89 10.87 14.82
C ARG A 20 9.49 9.47 14.77
N ARG A 21 8.74 8.50 14.24
CA ARG A 21 9.14 7.09 14.12
C ARG A 21 10.20 6.86 13.04
N GLY A 22 10.11 7.58 11.93
CA GLY A 22 11.04 7.51 10.80
C GLY A 22 10.80 6.31 9.89
N GLY A 23 11.24 6.44 8.63
CA GLY A 23 10.89 5.49 7.55
C GLY A 23 11.33 4.05 7.78
N LYS A 24 12.47 3.81 8.45
CA LYS A 24 12.93 2.43 8.72
C LYS A 24 12.01 1.71 9.70
N ALA A 25 11.59 2.38 10.78
CA ALA A 25 10.68 1.80 11.74
C ALA A 25 9.25 1.71 11.16
N THR A 26 8.82 2.68 10.34
CA THR A 26 7.55 2.57 9.61
C THR A 26 7.52 1.38 8.65
N MET A 27 8.64 1.07 7.98
CA MET A 27 8.74 -0.12 7.15
C MET A 27 8.57 -1.41 7.95
N LEU A 28 9.05 -1.46 9.20
CA LEU A 28 8.87 -2.65 10.06
C LEU A 28 7.41 -2.87 10.42
N TRP A 29 6.62 -1.81 10.66
CA TRP A 29 5.18 -1.94 10.84
C TRP A 29 4.48 -2.48 9.57
N LEU A 30 4.86 -2.03 8.37
CA LEU A 30 4.33 -2.63 7.15
C LEU A 30 4.68 -4.14 7.07
N VAL A 31 5.88 -4.54 7.48
CA VAL A 31 6.27 -5.96 7.50
C VAL A 31 5.45 -6.76 8.51
N GLU A 32 5.10 -6.16 9.65
CA GLU A 32 4.23 -6.74 10.66
C GLU A 32 2.84 -7.03 10.08
N GLU A 33 2.17 -6.04 9.49
CA GLU A 33 0.82 -6.25 8.89
C GLU A 33 0.85 -7.22 7.72
N VAL A 34 1.94 -7.28 6.95
CA VAL A 34 2.10 -8.30 5.89
C VAL A 34 2.18 -9.70 6.51
N GLY A 35 2.77 -9.83 7.70
CA GLY A 35 2.79 -11.07 8.47
C GLY A 35 1.40 -11.46 8.98
N GLU A 36 0.65 -10.49 9.52
CA GLU A 36 -0.73 -10.70 9.98
C GLU A 36 -1.65 -11.07 8.81
N LEU A 37 -1.53 -10.37 7.67
CA LEU A 37 -2.24 -10.71 6.43
C LEU A 37 -1.92 -12.14 5.97
N ALA A 38 -0.65 -12.56 6.03
CA ALA A 38 -0.26 -13.91 5.65
C ALA A 38 -0.87 -14.96 6.58
N GLU A 39 -0.98 -14.65 7.88
CA GLU A 39 -1.68 -15.50 8.84
C GLU A 39 -3.19 -15.58 8.56
N ALA A 40 -3.85 -14.45 8.36
CA ALA A 40 -5.28 -14.39 8.07
C ALA A 40 -5.64 -15.20 6.80
N ILE A 41 -4.83 -15.06 5.73
CA ILE A 41 -4.99 -15.85 4.51
C ILE A 41 -4.79 -17.34 4.78
N ARG A 42 -3.74 -17.72 5.52
CA ARG A 42 -3.44 -19.11 5.85
C ARG A 42 -4.58 -19.77 6.65
N ARG A 43 -5.31 -18.99 7.45
CA ARG A 43 -6.42 -19.45 8.29
C ARG A 43 -7.79 -19.33 7.62
N GLU A 44 -7.87 -18.74 6.41
CA GLU A 44 -9.11 -18.47 5.69
C GLU A 44 -10.11 -17.64 6.53
N GLU A 45 -9.62 -16.58 7.19
CA GLU A 45 -10.39 -15.67 8.06
C GLU A 45 -10.75 -14.38 7.28
N PRO A 46 -11.92 -14.29 6.61
CA PRO A 46 -12.19 -13.22 5.63
C PRO A 46 -12.22 -11.83 6.26
N GLU A 47 -12.75 -11.70 7.48
CA GLU A 47 -12.80 -10.43 8.20
C GLU A 47 -11.39 -9.92 8.52
N ASN A 48 -10.50 -10.82 8.97
CA ASN A 48 -9.10 -10.46 9.23
C ASN A 48 -8.37 -10.13 7.93
N ILE A 49 -8.63 -10.85 6.83
CA ILE A 49 -8.04 -10.51 5.52
C ILE A 49 -8.40 -9.08 5.10
N GLU A 50 -9.65 -8.65 5.31
CA GLU A 50 -10.09 -7.28 5.00
C GLU A 50 -9.39 -6.24 5.87
N GLU A 51 -9.24 -6.51 7.16
CA GLU A 51 -8.52 -5.66 8.12
C GLU A 51 -7.05 -5.51 7.73
N GLU A 52 -6.33 -6.62 7.56
CA GLU A 52 -4.89 -6.59 7.31
C GLU A 52 -4.53 -6.03 5.92
N LEU A 53 -5.39 -6.21 4.92
CA LEU A 53 -5.24 -5.53 3.62
C LEU A 53 -5.34 -4.01 3.77
N SER A 54 -6.24 -3.55 4.63
CA SER A 54 -6.45 -2.12 4.90
C SER A 54 -5.25 -1.53 5.65
N ASP A 55 -4.71 -2.25 6.63
CA ASP A 55 -3.55 -1.81 7.41
C ASP A 55 -2.26 -1.81 6.59
N CYS A 56 -2.04 -2.84 5.75
CA CYS A 56 -0.99 -2.82 4.74
C CYS A 56 -1.09 -1.57 3.85
N PHE A 57 -2.29 -1.24 3.36
CA PHE A 57 -2.49 -0.08 2.51
C PHE A 57 -2.20 1.24 3.26
N ALA A 58 -2.66 1.36 4.50
CA ALA A 58 -2.39 2.52 5.37
C ALA A 58 -0.88 2.77 5.55
N TRP A 59 -0.09 1.73 5.84
CA TRP A 59 1.35 1.87 5.99
C TRP A 59 2.09 2.16 4.68
N ILE A 60 1.60 1.67 3.54
CA ILE A 60 2.10 2.12 2.22
C ILE A 60 1.90 3.64 2.07
N GLY A 61 0.73 4.16 2.47
CA GLY A 61 0.45 5.59 2.52
C GLY A 61 1.41 6.36 3.43
N ALA A 62 1.66 5.85 4.64
CA ALA A 62 2.61 6.45 5.59
C ALA A 62 4.04 6.51 5.02
N LEU A 63 4.52 5.44 4.41
CA LEU A 63 5.84 5.40 3.75
C LEU A 63 5.91 6.37 2.58
N ALA A 64 4.88 6.41 1.72
CA ALA A 64 4.84 7.35 0.60
C ALA A 64 4.94 8.80 1.08
N ASN A 65 4.21 9.15 2.15
CA ASN A 65 4.27 10.46 2.77
C ASN A 65 5.66 10.77 3.36
N LEU A 66 6.31 9.82 4.02
CA LEU A 66 7.66 10.00 4.59
C LEU A 66 8.74 10.22 3.52
N TYR A 67 8.61 9.54 2.38
CA TYR A 67 9.58 9.64 1.28
C TYR A 67 9.20 10.67 0.20
N GLY A 68 8.08 11.39 0.37
CA GLY A 68 7.62 12.41 -0.60
C GLY A 68 7.24 11.81 -1.95
N VAL A 69 6.72 10.57 -1.96
CA VAL A 69 6.27 9.88 -3.16
C VAL A 69 4.79 10.14 -3.36
N ASP A 70 4.41 10.62 -4.54
CA ASP A 70 3.01 10.67 -4.99
C ASP A 70 2.59 9.27 -5.48
N LEU A 71 1.74 8.58 -4.71
CA LEU A 71 1.36 7.19 -4.98
C LEU A 71 0.59 7.05 -6.29
N GLU A 72 -0.38 7.94 -6.53
CA GLU A 72 -1.24 7.87 -7.72
C GLU A 72 -0.41 8.05 -8.99
N LYS A 73 0.47 9.06 -9.00
CA LYS A 73 1.39 9.31 -10.11
C LYS A 73 2.39 8.17 -10.28
N ALA A 74 2.94 7.63 -9.19
CA ALA A 74 3.87 6.49 -9.24
C ALA A 74 3.18 5.24 -9.81
N PHE A 75 1.95 4.98 -9.40
CA PHE A 75 1.15 3.86 -9.88
C PHE A 75 0.83 4.00 -11.37
N LEU A 76 0.29 5.14 -11.81
CA LEU A 76 -0.04 5.38 -13.23
C LEU A 76 1.20 5.33 -14.14
N LYS A 77 2.37 5.76 -13.63
CA LYS A 77 3.64 5.64 -14.36
C LYS A 77 4.01 4.18 -14.62
N LYS A 78 3.74 3.28 -13.66
CA LYS A 78 4.06 1.86 -13.76
C LYS A 78 2.95 1.06 -14.47
N TYR A 79 1.69 1.41 -14.24
CA TYR A 79 0.50 0.74 -14.74
C TYR A 79 -0.42 1.77 -15.43
N PRO A 80 -0.13 2.16 -16.68
CA PRO A 80 -0.85 3.20 -17.40
C PRO A 80 -2.20 2.71 -17.98
N GLY A 81 -2.86 1.75 -17.34
CA GLY A 81 -4.11 1.15 -17.80
C GLY A 81 -3.97 -0.08 -18.70
N VAL A 82 -2.76 -0.49 -19.06
CA VAL A 82 -2.44 -1.76 -19.73
C VAL A 82 -1.30 -2.48 -19.01
N CYS A 83 -1.16 -3.80 -19.21
CA CYS A 83 0.00 -4.52 -18.68
C CYS A 83 1.30 -3.85 -19.14
N PRO A 84 2.22 -3.48 -18.24
CA PRO A 84 3.46 -2.79 -18.63
C PRO A 84 4.36 -3.65 -19.52
N THR A 85 4.22 -4.97 -19.48
CA THR A 85 4.99 -5.93 -20.27
C THR A 85 4.36 -6.17 -21.63
N CYS A 86 3.15 -6.76 -21.69
CA CYS A 86 2.51 -7.14 -22.96
C CYS A 86 1.64 -6.05 -23.61
N LYS A 87 1.41 -4.93 -22.92
CA LYS A 87 0.58 -3.79 -23.38
C LYS A 87 -0.89 -4.13 -23.65
N GLN A 88 -1.39 -5.26 -23.17
CA GLN A 88 -2.79 -5.65 -23.31
C GLN A 88 -3.59 -5.46 -22.02
N LYS A 89 -4.91 -5.37 -22.18
CA LYS A 89 -5.93 -5.37 -21.12
C LYS A 89 -7.14 -6.21 -21.63
N PRO A 90 -7.35 -7.46 -21.18
CA PRO A 90 -6.64 -8.16 -20.10
C PRO A 90 -5.19 -8.53 -20.44
N CYS A 91 -4.38 -8.75 -19.41
CA CYS A 91 -3.01 -9.23 -19.54
C CYS A 91 -2.99 -10.66 -20.13
N ILE A 92 -1.98 -10.98 -20.94
CA ILE A 92 -1.75 -12.32 -21.53
C ILE A 92 -0.38 -12.92 -21.15
N CYS A 93 0.33 -12.30 -20.21
CA CYS A 93 1.57 -12.86 -19.68
C CYS A 93 1.26 -14.16 -18.93
N THR A 94 2.10 -15.18 -19.10
CA THR A 94 1.98 -16.48 -18.42
C THR A 94 2.86 -16.60 -17.19
N ASP A 95 3.74 -15.60 -16.99
CA ASP A 95 4.82 -15.59 -16.02
C ASP A 95 4.77 -14.28 -15.21
#